data_AF-A0A0M0KAE3-F1
#
_entry.id   AF-A0A0M0KAE3-F1
#
_cell.length_a   1.000
_cell.length_b   1.000
_cell.length_c   1.000
_cell.angle_alpha   90.00
_cell.angle_beta   90.00
_cell.angle_gamma   90.00
#
_symmetry.space_group_name_H-M   'P 1'
#
loop_
_entity.id
_entity.type
_entity.pdbx_description
1 polymer ?
#
loop_
_entity_poly.entity_id
_entity_poly.type
_entity_poly.pdbx_seq_one_letter_code
_entity_poly.pdbx_strand_id
1 'polypeptide(L)'
;MFPLVSSAGDESKRVPSFSGERIDFTAWFMLFSAYVAYKLVSAASLVAGTRPKPPAAPPPTMGRVAPEPPAPPAPILATDGSTTNQAEIDAANAARLAWMNTAQVVLNAAEIKEANDACEKWANDNTQLYGLLVQAMPAWLVTSLYNTHLNDGVAAIEYLRKAFDANAGDGGDHAAHLARLQSRTIDARSDISEADLRRQFDMMMSESAAIQRTGNAPPSDATMIAFYDNALPIAYTTMRQHAR
;
A
#
# COMPACT_ATOMS: atom_id res chain seq x y z
N MET A 1 -8.21 -35.76 34.44
CA MET A 1 -8.66 -34.68 33.55
C MET A 1 -8.03 -33.40 34.05
N PHE A 2 -6.87 -33.02 33.50
CA PHE A 2 -6.15 -31.81 33.91
C PHE A 2 -6.67 -30.62 33.09
N PRO A 3 -6.96 -29.46 33.70
CA PRO A 3 -7.35 -28.28 32.95
C PRO A 3 -6.12 -27.69 32.24
N LEU A 4 -6.24 -27.49 30.93
CA LEU A 4 -5.25 -26.72 30.16
C LEU A 4 -5.39 -25.24 30.55
N VAL A 5 -4.39 -24.72 31.24
CA VAL A 5 -4.14 -23.27 31.33
C VAL A 5 -3.75 -22.79 29.93
N SER A 6 -4.56 -21.92 29.34
CA SER A 6 -4.20 -21.20 28.11
C SER A 6 -3.22 -20.09 28.48
N SER A 7 -1.99 -20.20 27.98
CA SER A 7 -0.96 -19.18 28.09
C SER A 7 -1.30 -18.01 27.16
N ALA A 8 -1.90 -16.95 27.71
CA ALA A 8 -2.25 -15.71 27.00
C ALA A 8 -1.03 -14.84 26.56
N GLY A 9 0.20 -15.38 26.58
CA GLY A 9 1.43 -14.64 26.30
C GLY A 9 2.01 -14.82 24.88
N ASP A 10 1.48 -15.72 24.06
CA ASP A 10 2.11 -16.12 22.78
C ASP A 10 1.30 -15.75 21.52
N GLU A 11 0.09 -15.23 21.67
CA GLU A 11 -0.78 -14.84 20.55
C GLU A 11 -0.29 -13.57 19.83
N SER A 12 0.34 -12.63 20.53
CA SER A 12 0.84 -11.37 19.93
C SER A 12 1.98 -11.56 18.91
N LYS A 13 2.53 -12.77 18.80
CA LYS A 13 3.59 -13.11 17.83
C LYS A 13 3.06 -13.75 16.55
N ARG A 14 1.81 -14.20 16.54
CA ARG A 14 1.22 -14.86 15.37
C ARG A 14 0.67 -13.83 14.40
N VAL A 15 0.65 -14.20 13.12
CA VAL A 15 0.01 -13.39 12.09
C VAL A 15 -1.48 -13.25 12.46
N PRO A 16 -2.04 -12.03 12.51
CA PRO A 16 -3.47 -11.83 12.78
C PRO A 16 -4.31 -12.57 11.73
N SER A 17 -5.16 -13.48 12.18
CA SER A 17 -6.02 -14.26 11.28
C SER A 17 -7.27 -13.48 10.89
N PHE A 18 -7.65 -13.57 9.63
CA PHE A 18 -8.88 -13.00 9.09
C PHE A 18 -10.00 -14.04 9.14
N SER A 19 -11.19 -13.62 9.58
CA SER A 19 -12.37 -14.49 9.61
C SER A 19 -12.92 -14.79 8.21
N GLY A 20 -12.62 -13.94 7.22
CA GLY A 20 -13.26 -13.98 5.91
C GLY A 20 -14.59 -13.21 5.85
N GLU A 21 -15.01 -12.63 6.98
CA GLU A 21 -16.22 -11.83 7.08
C GLU A 21 -15.92 -10.36 6.78
N ARG A 22 -16.79 -9.72 6.01
CA ARG A 22 -16.63 -8.32 5.61
C ARG A 22 -16.57 -7.36 6.80
N ILE A 23 -17.39 -7.63 7.81
CA ILE A 23 -17.52 -6.76 9.00
C ILE A 23 -16.23 -6.64 9.81
N ASP A 24 -15.37 -7.67 9.78
CA ASP A 24 -14.12 -7.70 10.53
C ASP A 24 -12.94 -7.20 9.70
N PHE A 25 -13.11 -6.98 8.40
CA PHE A 25 -12.00 -6.72 7.47
C PHE A 25 -11.20 -5.47 7.86
N THR A 26 -11.87 -4.36 8.16
CA THR A 26 -11.18 -3.12 8.52
C THR A 26 -10.36 -3.28 9.81
N ALA A 27 -10.93 -3.89 10.85
CA ALA A 27 -10.23 -4.10 12.12
C ALA A 27 -9.06 -5.08 11.96
N TRP A 28 -9.28 -6.17 11.24
CA TRP A 28 -8.23 -7.12 10.90
C TRP A 28 -7.11 -6.47 10.08
N PHE A 29 -7.44 -5.67 9.06
CA PHE A 29 -6.46 -5.04 8.18
C PHE A 29 -5.57 -4.04 8.95
N MET A 30 -6.13 -3.32 9.92
CA MET A 30 -5.33 -2.47 10.83
C MET A 30 -4.34 -3.29 11.66
N LEU A 31 -4.77 -4.42 12.23
CA LEU A 31 -3.88 -5.30 13.00
C LEU A 31 -2.83 -5.96 12.12
N PHE A 32 -3.22 -6.42 10.93
CA PHE A 32 -2.31 -7.03 9.96
C PHE A 32 -1.26 -6.03 9.48
N SER A 33 -1.65 -4.81 9.12
CA SER A 33 -0.71 -3.77 8.71
C SER A 33 0.28 -3.39 9.82
N ALA A 34 -0.18 -3.31 11.07
CA ALA A 34 0.70 -3.13 12.22
C ALA A 34 1.66 -4.32 12.41
N TYR A 35 1.19 -5.55 12.22
CA TYR A 35 2.02 -6.75 12.28
C TYR A 35 3.10 -6.76 11.17
N VAL A 36 2.74 -6.41 9.94
CA VAL A 36 3.70 -6.27 8.83
C VAL A 36 4.72 -5.19 9.16
N ALA A 37 4.29 -4.04 9.68
CA ALA A 37 5.21 -2.99 10.12
C ALA A 37 6.19 -3.45 11.20
N TYR A 38 5.80 -4.38 12.05
CA TYR A 38 6.65 -4.95 13.10
C TYR A 38 7.58 -6.08 12.60
N LYS A 39 7.07 -7.02 11.80
CA LYS A 39 7.82 -8.22 11.38
C LYS A 39 8.51 -8.11 10.03
N LEU A 40 7.98 -7.28 9.14
CA LEU A 40 8.47 -7.08 7.77
C LEU A 40 8.45 -5.59 7.44
N VAL A 41 9.29 -4.84 8.16
CA VAL A 41 9.38 -3.37 8.08
C VAL A 41 9.54 -2.88 6.62
N SER A 42 10.28 -3.61 5.79
CA SER A 42 10.52 -3.26 4.37
C SER A 42 9.26 -3.31 3.49
N ALA A 43 8.30 -4.17 3.84
CA ALA A 43 7.01 -4.29 3.14
C ALA A 43 5.90 -3.43 3.76
N ALA A 44 6.14 -2.77 4.89
CA ALA A 44 5.13 -1.92 5.54
C ALA A 44 4.61 -0.82 4.61
N SER A 45 5.51 -0.19 3.85
CA SER A 45 5.17 0.80 2.83
C SER A 45 4.40 0.23 1.63
N LEU A 46 4.53 -1.08 1.37
CA LEU A 46 3.74 -1.77 0.33
C LEU A 46 2.30 -1.97 0.80
N VAL A 47 2.10 -2.40 2.04
CA VAL A 47 0.75 -2.56 2.64
C VAL A 47 0.02 -1.23 2.75
N ALA A 48 0.74 -0.16 3.11
CA ALA A 48 0.20 1.19 3.15
C ALA A 48 -0.09 1.77 1.75
N GLY A 49 0.42 1.15 0.68
CA GLY A 49 0.28 1.65 -0.70
C GLY A 49 1.14 2.88 -1.01
N THR A 50 2.11 3.22 -0.16
CA THR A 50 2.95 4.43 -0.33
C THR A 50 4.20 4.18 -1.18
N ARG A 51 4.62 2.91 -1.34
CA ARG A 51 5.77 2.53 -2.17
C ARG A 51 5.30 1.89 -3.48
N PRO A 52 5.28 2.64 -4.60
CA PRO A 52 4.95 2.07 -5.89
C PRO A 52 6.04 1.11 -6.38
N LYS A 53 5.71 0.29 -7.38
CA LYS A 53 6.68 -0.54 -8.08
C LYS A 53 7.74 0.34 -8.76
N PRO A 54 9.05 0.07 -8.55
CA PRO A 54 10.12 0.81 -9.20
C PRO A 54 10.02 0.73 -10.73
N PRO A 55 10.46 1.76 -11.46
CA PRO A 55 10.54 1.70 -12.92
C PRO A 55 11.58 0.67 -13.36
N ALA A 56 11.39 0.13 -14.57
CA ALA A 56 12.37 -0.76 -15.19
C ALA A 56 13.71 -0.03 -15.41
N ALA A 57 14.81 -0.78 -15.42
CA ALA A 57 16.14 -0.23 -15.65
C ALA A 57 16.21 0.52 -17.00
N PRO A 58 16.91 1.67 -17.04
CA PRO A 58 17.11 2.39 -18.29
C PRO A 58 17.93 1.54 -19.28
N PRO A 59 17.77 1.75 -20.60
CA PRO A 59 18.54 1.02 -21.59
C PRO A 59 20.05 1.29 -21.45
N PRO A 60 20.91 0.30 -21.79
CA PRO A 60 22.35 0.48 -21.74
C PRO A 60 22.82 1.55 -22.74
N THR A 61 23.54 2.53 -22.21
CA THR A 61 24.20 3.57 -23.00
C THR A 61 25.63 3.13 -23.28
N MET A 62 25.87 2.67 -24.51
CA MET A 62 27.19 2.24 -24.95
C MET A 62 28.07 3.46 -25.28
N GLY A 63 29.29 3.48 -24.76
CA GLY A 63 30.24 4.54 -25.04
C GLY A 63 31.65 4.19 -24.63
N ARG A 64 32.57 5.14 -24.79
CA ARG A 64 33.96 5.01 -24.37
C ARG A 64 34.18 5.91 -23.16
N VAL A 65 34.92 5.41 -22.17
CA VAL A 65 35.27 6.17 -20.96
C VAL A 65 36.25 7.30 -21.29
N ALA A 66 37.15 7.04 -22.24
CA ALA A 66 38.11 8.04 -22.70
C ALA A 66 37.39 9.10 -23.56
N PRO A 67 37.64 10.40 -23.33
CA PRO A 67 37.10 11.46 -24.18
C PRO A 67 37.62 11.31 -25.61
N GLU A 68 36.82 11.74 -26.59
CA GLU A 68 37.26 11.73 -27.98
C GLU A 68 38.50 12.63 -28.15
N PRO A 69 39.58 12.13 -28.79
CA PRO A 69 40.77 12.93 -29.05
C PRO A 69 40.44 14.16 -29.91
N PRO A 70 41.16 15.28 -29.74
CA PRO A 70 40.97 16.45 -30.58
C PRO A 70 41.21 16.12 -32.05
N ALA A 71 40.49 16.83 -32.94
CA ALA A 71 40.65 16.67 -34.37
C ALA A 71 42.11 16.99 -34.80
N PRO A 72 42.64 16.32 -35.84
CA PRO A 72 43.95 16.65 -36.38
C PRO A 72 44.05 18.13 -36.78
N PRO A 73 45.17 18.81 -36.48
CA PRO A 73 45.35 20.19 -36.89
C PRO A 73 45.36 20.31 -38.42
N ALA A 74 44.95 21.46 -38.94
CA ALA A 74 44.98 21.71 -40.38
C ALA A 74 46.43 21.68 -40.91
N PRO A 75 46.67 21.18 -42.14
CA PRO A 75 47.99 21.23 -42.76
C PRO A 75 48.51 22.66 -42.89
N ILE A 76 49.73 22.91 -42.42
CA ILE A 76 50.44 24.17 -42.55
C ILE A 76 51.49 24.01 -43.66
N LEU A 77 51.24 24.64 -44.81
CA LEU A 77 52.10 24.56 -45.98
C LEU A 77 53.27 25.55 -45.89
N ALA A 78 54.48 25.08 -46.19
CA ALA A 78 55.63 25.94 -46.38
C ALA A 78 55.63 26.54 -47.80
N THR A 79 56.53 27.49 -48.05
CA THR A 79 56.70 28.15 -49.36
C THR A 79 57.08 27.20 -50.50
N ASP A 80 57.59 26.01 -50.19
CA ASP A 80 57.92 24.96 -51.15
C ASP A 80 56.76 23.96 -51.40
N GLY A 81 55.60 24.17 -50.76
CA GLY A 81 54.44 23.29 -50.87
C GLY A 81 54.44 22.08 -49.93
N SER A 82 55.47 21.91 -49.08
CA SER A 82 55.52 20.82 -48.08
C SER A 82 54.69 21.14 -46.83
N THR A 83 54.14 20.11 -46.18
CA THR A 83 53.39 20.27 -44.91
C THR A 83 54.35 20.25 -43.72
N THR A 84 54.49 21.37 -43.03
CA THR A 84 55.45 21.54 -41.92
C THR A 84 55.03 20.83 -40.63
N ASN A 85 53.72 20.66 -40.40
CA ASN A 85 53.15 20.02 -39.21
C ASN A 85 52.72 18.56 -39.45
N GLN A 86 53.30 17.87 -40.44
CA GLN A 86 52.91 16.50 -40.80
C GLN A 86 53.01 15.52 -39.63
N ALA A 87 54.06 15.61 -38.80
CA ALA A 87 54.24 14.74 -37.64
C ALA A 87 53.13 14.93 -36.58
N GLU A 88 52.61 16.14 -36.41
CA GLU A 88 51.51 16.44 -35.47
C GLU A 88 50.19 15.86 -35.98
N ILE A 89 49.95 15.94 -37.29
CA ILE A 89 48.80 15.33 -37.96
C ILE A 89 48.83 13.81 -37.79
N ASP A 90 49.98 13.19 -38.03
CA ASP A 90 50.15 11.74 -37.91
C ASP A 90 49.96 11.26 -36.47
N ALA A 91 50.49 12.01 -35.49
CA ALA A 91 50.29 11.72 -34.07
C ALA A 91 48.81 11.84 -33.65
N ALA A 92 48.10 12.88 -34.12
CA ALA A 92 46.67 13.05 -33.85
C ALA A 92 45.82 11.93 -34.48
N ASN A 93 46.14 11.53 -35.70
CA ASN A 93 45.49 10.40 -36.37
C ASN A 93 45.75 9.06 -35.65
N ALA A 94 46.98 8.82 -35.19
CA ALA A 94 47.33 7.63 -34.42
C ALA A 94 46.58 7.58 -33.08
N ALA A 95 46.48 8.71 -32.37
CA ALA A 95 45.73 8.82 -31.12
C ALA A 95 44.22 8.55 -31.35
N ARG A 96 43.66 9.07 -32.44
CA ARG A 96 42.26 8.84 -32.83
C ARG A 96 42.00 7.37 -33.19
N LEU A 97 42.90 6.73 -33.94
CA LEU A 97 42.80 5.30 -34.26
C LEU A 97 42.88 4.43 -32.99
N ALA A 98 43.81 4.75 -32.08
CA ALA A 98 43.92 4.07 -30.79
C ALA A 98 42.63 4.21 -29.96
N TRP A 99 42.04 5.41 -29.93
CA TRP A 99 40.75 5.65 -29.27
C TRP A 99 39.60 4.86 -29.91
N MET A 100 39.52 4.81 -31.24
CA MET A 100 38.50 4.01 -31.94
C MET A 100 38.59 2.52 -31.59
N ASN A 101 39.81 2.02 -31.39
CA ASN A 101 40.09 0.64 -30.99
C ASN A 101 39.86 0.36 -29.49
N THR A 102 39.61 1.37 -28.67
CA THR A 102 39.22 1.13 -27.26
C THR A 102 37.83 0.49 -27.21
N ALA A 103 37.68 -0.46 -26.29
CA ALA A 103 36.42 -1.17 -26.06
C ALA A 103 35.32 -0.19 -25.64
N GLN A 104 34.13 -0.38 -26.21
CA GLN A 104 32.93 0.27 -25.71
C GLN A 104 32.46 -0.43 -24.42
N VAL A 105 32.06 0.37 -23.45
CA VAL A 105 31.50 -0.08 -22.17
C VAL A 105 30.11 0.55 -21.97
N VAL A 106 29.34 -0.03 -21.06
CA VAL A 106 28.06 0.55 -20.62
C VAL A 106 28.36 1.67 -19.65
N LEU A 107 28.13 2.92 -20.07
CA LEU A 107 28.45 4.10 -19.26
C LEU A 107 27.53 4.23 -18.03
N ASN A 108 26.27 3.83 -18.17
CA ASN A 108 25.26 3.87 -17.12
C ASN A 108 25.12 2.53 -16.36
N ALA A 109 26.19 1.73 -16.29
CA ALA A 109 26.15 0.42 -15.65
C ALA A 109 25.73 0.48 -14.16
N ALA A 110 26.15 1.53 -13.44
CA ALA A 110 25.77 1.74 -12.04
C ALA A 110 24.27 2.02 -11.89
N GLU A 111 23.71 2.90 -12.74
CA GLU A 111 22.27 3.23 -12.73
C GLU A 111 21.40 2.01 -13.04
N ILE A 112 21.81 1.20 -14.02
CA ILE A 112 21.12 -0.05 -14.37
C ILE A 112 21.14 -1.02 -13.20
N LYS A 113 22.29 -1.16 -12.54
CA LYS A 113 22.43 -2.00 -11.36
C LYS A 113 21.52 -1.53 -10.23
N GLU A 114 21.54 -0.25 -9.88
CA GLU A 114 20.70 0.32 -8.83
C GLU A 114 19.20 0.13 -9.12
N ALA A 115 18.77 0.31 -10.37
CA ALA A 115 17.39 0.08 -10.78
C ALA A 115 16.98 -1.39 -10.67
N ASN A 116 17.85 -2.32 -11.06
CA ASN A 116 17.62 -3.76 -10.92
C ASN A 116 17.57 -4.18 -9.44
N ASP A 117 18.51 -3.72 -8.62
CA ASP A 117 18.56 -4.00 -7.19
C ASP A 117 17.28 -3.48 -6.49
N ALA A 118 16.79 -2.29 -6.89
CA ALA A 118 15.54 -1.74 -6.38
C ALA A 118 14.32 -2.58 -6.79
N CYS A 119 14.25 -3.05 -8.04
CA CYS A 119 13.21 -3.94 -8.54
C CYS A 119 13.21 -5.28 -7.80
N GLU A 120 14.39 -5.89 -7.64
CA GLU A 120 14.54 -7.17 -6.94
C GLU A 120 14.14 -7.05 -5.48
N LYS A 121 14.58 -5.99 -4.79
CA LYS A 121 14.17 -5.72 -3.41
C LYS A 121 12.67 -5.56 -3.29
N TRP A 122 12.05 -4.79 -4.19
CA TRP A 122 10.59 -4.61 -4.20
C TRP A 122 9.86 -5.94 -4.44
N ALA A 123 10.33 -6.76 -5.39
CA ALA A 123 9.73 -8.05 -5.69
C ALA A 123 9.83 -9.02 -4.50
N ASN A 124 10.99 -9.08 -3.85
CA ASN A 124 11.20 -9.88 -2.65
C ASN A 124 10.28 -9.44 -1.51
N ASP A 125 10.18 -8.14 -1.25
CA ASP A 125 9.26 -7.59 -0.24
C ASP A 125 7.78 -7.93 -0.58
N ASN A 126 7.40 -7.86 -1.86
CA ASN A 126 6.04 -8.16 -2.33
C ASN A 126 5.69 -9.66 -2.17
N THR A 127 6.63 -10.55 -2.49
CA THR A 127 6.43 -12.00 -2.32
C THR A 127 6.39 -12.41 -0.84
N GLN A 128 7.23 -11.79 0.00
CA GLN A 128 7.16 -12.02 1.45
C GLN A 128 5.82 -11.52 2.04
N LEU A 129 5.33 -10.38 1.55
CA LEU A 129 4.01 -9.88 1.91
C LEU A 129 2.89 -10.86 1.50
N TYR A 130 2.96 -11.42 0.29
CA TYR A 130 2.04 -12.47 -0.16
C TYR A 130 2.06 -13.68 0.79
N GLY A 131 3.24 -14.14 1.20
CA GLY A 131 3.38 -15.25 2.15
C GLY A 131 2.71 -14.97 3.50
N LEU A 132 2.85 -13.75 4.02
CA LEU A 132 2.17 -13.34 5.25
C LEU A 132 0.65 -13.25 5.09
N LEU A 133 0.16 -12.78 3.95
CA LEU A 133 -1.27 -12.76 3.64
C LEU A 133 -1.83 -14.18 3.63
N VAL A 134 -1.20 -15.11 2.93
CA VAL A 134 -1.65 -16.51 2.87
C VAL A 134 -1.76 -17.14 4.27
N GLN A 135 -0.85 -16.82 5.19
CA GLN A 135 -0.91 -17.28 6.58
C GLN A 135 -2.03 -16.63 7.41
N ALA A 136 -2.43 -15.41 7.06
CA ALA A 136 -3.51 -14.69 7.71
C ALA A 136 -4.90 -15.15 7.24
N MET A 137 -5.01 -15.77 6.07
CA MET A 137 -6.30 -16.03 5.41
C MET A 137 -6.91 -17.39 5.76
N PRO A 138 -8.25 -17.51 5.74
CA PRO A 138 -8.92 -18.80 5.84
C PRO A 138 -8.68 -19.64 4.57
N ALA A 139 -8.70 -20.97 4.70
CA ALA A 139 -8.30 -21.90 3.64
C ALA A 139 -9.06 -21.69 2.30
N TRP A 140 -10.35 -21.36 2.37
CA TRP A 140 -11.16 -21.13 1.17
C TRP A 140 -10.71 -19.89 0.38
N LEU A 141 -10.23 -18.84 1.08
CA LEU A 141 -9.79 -17.60 0.47
C LEU A 141 -8.35 -17.71 -0.05
N VAL A 142 -7.51 -18.49 0.63
CA VAL A 142 -6.15 -18.83 0.17
C VAL A 142 -6.18 -19.44 -1.23
N THR A 143 -7.09 -20.39 -1.48
CA THR A 143 -7.23 -21.02 -2.81
C THR A 143 -7.58 -20.00 -3.89
N SER A 144 -8.45 -19.03 -3.57
CA SER A 144 -8.78 -17.95 -4.50
C SER A 144 -7.56 -17.08 -4.81
N LEU A 145 -6.86 -16.61 -3.77
CA LEU A 145 -5.65 -15.79 -3.90
C LEU A 145 -4.52 -16.50 -4.65
N TYR A 146 -4.37 -17.81 -4.45
CA TYR A 146 -3.38 -18.61 -5.17
C TYR A 146 -3.65 -18.66 -6.67
N ASN A 147 -4.92 -18.75 -7.07
CA ASN A 147 -5.28 -18.85 -8.48
C ASN A 147 -5.22 -17.51 -9.23
N THR A 148 -5.41 -16.38 -8.55
CA THR A 148 -5.52 -15.06 -9.20
C THR A 148 -4.32 -14.14 -8.98
N HIS A 149 -3.66 -14.21 -7.82
CA HIS A 149 -2.62 -13.25 -7.39
C HIS A 149 -1.40 -13.95 -6.81
N LEU A 150 -0.98 -15.06 -7.44
CA LEU A 150 0.17 -15.85 -6.99
C LEU A 150 1.43 -14.99 -6.85
N ASN A 151 2.06 -15.03 -5.68
CA ASN A 151 3.29 -14.30 -5.32
C ASN A 151 3.19 -12.76 -5.41
N ASP A 152 1.99 -12.21 -5.55
CA ASP A 152 1.76 -10.77 -5.63
C ASP A 152 0.93 -10.28 -4.43
N GLY A 153 1.63 -9.80 -3.39
CA GLY A 153 1.02 -9.34 -2.15
C GLY A 153 0.23 -8.04 -2.32
N VAL A 154 0.72 -7.10 -3.13
CA VAL A 154 0.05 -5.83 -3.41
C VAL A 154 -1.25 -6.08 -4.17
N ALA A 155 -1.22 -6.89 -5.24
CA ALA A 155 -2.43 -7.21 -5.99
C ALA A 155 -3.44 -8.01 -5.13
N ALA A 156 -2.95 -8.93 -4.30
CA ALA A 156 -3.80 -9.65 -3.34
C ALA A 156 -4.49 -8.72 -2.34
N ILE A 157 -3.77 -7.72 -1.79
CA ILE A 157 -4.38 -6.71 -0.90
C ILE A 157 -5.42 -5.89 -1.63
N GLU A 158 -5.14 -5.45 -2.86
CA GLU A 158 -6.10 -4.69 -3.65
C GLU A 158 -7.37 -5.50 -3.92
N TYR A 159 -7.22 -6.78 -4.25
CA TYR A 159 -8.35 -7.70 -4.40
C TYR A 159 -9.15 -7.85 -3.10
N LEU A 160 -8.47 -8.08 -1.96
CA LEU A 160 -9.11 -8.21 -0.66
C LEU A 160 -9.85 -6.93 -0.26
N ARG A 161 -9.27 -5.76 -0.53
CA ARG A 161 -9.94 -4.47 -0.32
C ARG A 161 -11.18 -4.35 -1.20
N LYS A 162 -11.08 -4.68 -2.49
CA LYS A 162 -12.25 -4.65 -3.37
C LYS A 162 -13.34 -5.66 -2.95
N ALA A 163 -12.97 -6.79 -2.37
CA ALA A 163 -13.93 -7.83 -1.98
C ALA A 163 -14.56 -7.59 -0.61
N PHE A 164 -13.79 -7.07 0.36
CA PHE A 164 -14.19 -7.02 1.77
C PHE A 164 -14.14 -5.64 2.41
N ASP A 165 -13.48 -4.65 1.78
CA ASP A 165 -13.60 -3.27 2.27
C ASP A 165 -15.00 -2.74 1.93
N ALA A 166 -15.41 -1.72 2.66
CA ALA A 166 -16.64 -0.98 2.38
C ALA A 166 -16.41 -0.17 1.09
N ASN A 167 -16.72 -0.76 -0.06
CA ASN A 167 -16.54 -0.10 -1.35
C ASN A 167 -17.54 1.05 -1.52
N ALA A 168 -17.08 2.11 -2.17
CA ALA A 168 -17.95 3.17 -2.67
C ALA A 168 -19.05 2.58 -3.57
N GLY A 169 -20.31 2.73 -3.18
CA GLY A 169 -21.48 2.33 -3.98
C GLY A 169 -22.06 0.93 -3.71
N ASP A 170 -21.60 0.20 -2.68
CA ASP A 170 -22.28 -1.02 -2.26
C ASP A 170 -23.56 -0.68 -1.48
N GLY A 171 -24.69 -0.67 -2.17
CA GLY A 171 -26.00 -0.36 -1.59
C GLY A 171 -26.40 -1.33 -0.46
N GLY A 172 -25.84 -2.55 -0.43
CA GLY A 172 -26.10 -3.53 0.62
C GLY A 172 -25.49 -3.12 1.96
N ASP A 173 -24.22 -2.71 1.95
CA ASP A 173 -23.54 -2.21 3.15
C ASP A 173 -24.16 -0.90 3.63
N HIS A 174 -24.49 0.01 2.70
CA HIS A 174 -25.17 1.26 3.05
C HIS A 174 -26.51 0.99 3.76
N ALA A 175 -27.32 0.08 3.23
CA ALA A 175 -28.59 -0.31 3.85
C ALA A 175 -28.38 -0.99 5.22
N ALA A 176 -27.35 -1.83 5.38
CA ALA A 176 -27.04 -2.48 6.65
C ALA A 176 -26.59 -1.47 7.73
N HIS A 177 -25.71 -0.53 7.38
CA HIS A 177 -25.28 0.54 8.28
C HIS A 177 -26.44 1.48 8.62
N LEU A 178 -27.31 1.82 7.67
CA LEU A 178 -28.53 2.59 7.95
C LEU A 178 -29.50 1.84 8.88
N ALA A 179 -29.69 0.53 8.68
CA ALA A 179 -30.54 -0.28 9.54
C ALA A 179 -30.00 -0.37 10.97
N ARG A 180 -28.66 -0.50 11.13
CA ARG A 180 -28.02 -0.44 12.45
C ARG A 180 -28.12 0.92 13.10
N LEU A 181 -28.00 2.01 12.33
CA LEU A 181 -28.12 3.36 12.83
C LEU A 181 -29.54 3.68 13.37
N GLN A 182 -30.55 2.98 12.85
CA GLN A 182 -31.93 3.01 13.36
C GLN A 182 -32.19 2.01 14.51
N SER A 183 -31.23 1.14 14.81
CA SER A 183 -31.38 0.11 15.83
C SER A 183 -31.17 0.65 17.25
N ARG A 184 -31.83 -0.02 18.21
CA ARG A 184 -31.71 0.28 19.64
C ARG A 184 -30.78 -0.72 20.30
N THR A 185 -29.73 -0.23 20.97
CA THR A 185 -28.81 -1.05 21.80
C THR A 185 -29.15 -1.02 23.29
N ILE A 186 -29.92 -0.02 23.73
CA ILE A 186 -30.38 0.13 25.11
C ILE A 186 -31.56 -0.82 25.35
N ASP A 187 -31.54 -1.60 26.44
CA ASP A 187 -32.68 -2.43 26.81
C ASP A 187 -33.91 -1.54 27.08
N ALA A 188 -35.08 -1.94 26.58
CA ALA A 188 -36.33 -1.23 26.83
C ALA A 188 -36.70 -1.19 28.33
N ARG A 189 -36.15 -2.11 29.13
CA ARG A 189 -36.38 -2.23 30.58
C ARG A 189 -35.26 -1.64 31.45
N SER A 190 -34.16 -1.18 30.87
CA SER A 190 -33.07 -0.62 31.67
C SER A 190 -33.46 0.74 32.26
N ASP A 191 -33.03 0.98 33.50
CA ASP A 191 -33.11 2.30 34.12
C ASP A 191 -32.21 3.33 33.41
N ILE A 192 -32.35 4.60 33.78
CA ILE A 192 -31.61 5.71 33.20
C ILE A 192 -30.11 5.55 33.51
N SER A 193 -29.28 5.56 32.47
CA SER A 193 -27.85 5.25 32.53
C SER A 193 -27.08 6.08 31.49
N GLU A 194 -26.14 6.88 31.96
CA GLU A 194 -25.26 7.68 31.10
C GLU A 194 -24.34 6.79 30.23
N ALA A 195 -23.92 5.64 30.77
CA ALA A 195 -23.08 4.69 30.05
C ALA A 195 -23.78 4.12 28.81
N ASP A 196 -25.09 3.90 28.90
CA ASP A 196 -25.89 3.39 27.78
C ASP A 196 -26.17 4.46 26.72
N LEU A 197 -26.40 5.72 27.15
CA LEU A 197 -26.46 6.88 26.25
C LEU A 197 -25.16 7.02 25.45
N ARG A 198 -24.01 6.95 26.13
CA ARG A 198 -22.70 7.02 25.49
C ARG A 198 -22.46 5.87 24.53
N ARG A 199 -22.80 4.64 24.92
CA ARG A 199 -22.66 3.47 24.03
C ARG A 199 -23.51 3.61 22.77
N GLN A 200 -24.76 4.07 22.89
CA GLN A 200 -25.64 4.31 21.74
C GLN A 200 -25.07 5.41 20.84
N PHE A 201 -24.54 6.49 21.41
CA PHE A 201 -23.90 7.57 20.65
C PHE A 201 -22.63 7.10 19.92
N ASP A 202 -21.73 6.42 20.62
CA ASP A 202 -20.47 5.91 20.05
C ASP A 202 -20.75 4.91 18.90
N MET A 203 -21.78 4.07 19.05
CA MET A 203 -22.26 3.19 17.97
C MET A 203 -22.73 4.01 16.76
N MET A 204 -23.60 5.00 16.96
CA MET A 204 -24.12 5.82 15.85
C MET A 204 -23.02 6.60 15.12
N MET A 205 -22.02 7.11 15.84
CA MET A 205 -20.87 7.77 15.24
C MET A 205 -19.99 6.81 14.42
N SER A 206 -19.78 5.59 14.94
CA SER A 206 -19.05 4.54 14.22
C SER A 206 -19.76 4.13 12.92
N GLU A 207 -21.08 3.96 12.96
CA GLU A 207 -21.89 3.60 11.78
C GLU A 207 -21.99 4.76 10.77
N SER A 208 -22.06 6.02 11.21
CA SER A 208 -21.99 7.19 10.33
C SER A 208 -20.66 7.27 9.58
N ALA A 209 -19.54 7.00 10.27
CA ALA A 209 -18.23 6.93 9.64
C ALA A 209 -18.14 5.76 8.63
N ALA A 210 -18.82 4.64 8.90
CA ALA A 210 -18.91 3.52 7.96
C ALA A 210 -19.72 3.88 6.71
N ILE A 211 -20.84 4.61 6.85
CA ILE A 211 -21.63 5.12 5.72
C ILE A 211 -20.79 6.05 4.82
N GLN A 212 -19.97 6.92 5.42
CA GLN A 212 -19.06 7.77 4.64
C GLN A 212 -18.03 6.94 3.85
N ARG A 213 -17.54 5.84 4.42
CA ARG A 213 -16.61 4.93 3.72
C ARG A 213 -17.25 4.23 2.52
N THR A 214 -18.56 3.93 2.56
CA THR A 214 -19.30 3.40 1.40
C THR A 214 -19.57 4.45 0.30
N GLY A 215 -18.98 5.65 0.40
CA GLY A 215 -19.12 6.73 -0.58
C GLY A 215 -20.48 7.42 -0.55
N ASN A 216 -21.31 7.14 0.45
CA ASN A 216 -22.61 7.76 0.63
C ASN A 216 -22.52 8.95 1.59
N ALA A 217 -23.38 9.95 1.39
CA ALA A 217 -23.51 11.03 2.36
C ALA A 217 -24.11 10.47 3.68
N PRO A 218 -23.53 10.83 4.84
CA PRO A 218 -24.12 10.45 6.11
C PRO A 218 -25.49 11.13 6.29
N PRO A 219 -26.38 10.58 7.13
CA PRO A 219 -27.59 11.28 7.55
C PRO A 219 -27.25 12.66 8.12
N SER A 220 -28.10 13.66 7.87
CA SER A 220 -27.89 15.00 8.43
C SER A 220 -27.92 14.97 9.96
N ASP A 221 -27.30 15.95 10.62
CA ASP A 221 -27.26 16.04 12.08
C ASP A 221 -28.67 15.99 12.70
N ALA A 222 -29.65 16.68 12.08
CA ALA A 222 -31.05 16.64 12.51
C ALA A 222 -31.66 15.22 12.43
N THR A 223 -31.26 14.45 11.42
CA THR A 223 -31.70 13.06 11.23
C THR A 223 -31.01 12.13 12.23
N MET A 224 -29.72 12.34 12.52
CA MET A 224 -29.01 11.61 13.57
C MET A 224 -29.59 11.88 14.95
N ILE A 225 -29.93 13.13 15.27
CA ILE A 225 -30.62 13.49 16.52
C ILE A 225 -31.97 12.77 16.61
N ALA A 226 -32.76 12.75 15.53
CA ALA A 226 -34.05 12.05 15.51
C ALA A 226 -33.90 10.52 15.71
N PHE A 227 -32.89 9.89 15.10
CA PHE A 227 -32.63 8.47 15.31
C PHE A 227 -32.18 8.16 16.73
N TYR A 228 -31.34 9.01 17.31
CA TYR A 228 -30.92 8.89 18.70
C TYR A 228 -32.13 9.00 19.63
N ASP A 229 -32.97 10.02 19.43
CA ASP A 229 -34.21 10.21 20.20
C ASP A 229 -35.15 9.01 20.11
N ASN A 230 -35.30 8.40 18.93
CA ASN A 230 -36.14 7.22 18.73
C ASN A 230 -35.54 5.96 19.40
N ALA A 231 -34.21 5.86 19.45
CA ALA A 231 -33.52 4.77 20.13
C ALA A 231 -33.66 4.83 21.65
N LEU A 232 -34.01 5.97 22.26
CA LEU A 232 -34.17 6.08 23.72
C LEU A 232 -35.45 5.43 24.25
N PRO A 233 -35.37 4.55 25.28
CA PRO A 233 -36.53 3.96 25.96
C PRO A 233 -37.50 4.97 26.57
N ILE A 234 -38.72 4.51 26.89
CA ILE A 234 -39.79 5.35 27.50
C ILE A 234 -39.32 5.99 28.82
N ALA A 235 -38.40 5.35 29.55
CA ALA A 235 -37.80 5.92 30.76
C ALA A 235 -37.16 7.31 30.54
N TYR A 236 -36.68 7.60 29.32
CA TYR A 236 -36.02 8.87 28.98
C TYR A 236 -37.00 9.93 28.41
N THR A 237 -38.31 9.66 28.40
CA THR A 237 -39.30 10.56 27.77
C THR A 237 -39.39 11.92 28.45
N THR A 238 -39.29 11.97 29.78
CA THR A 238 -39.32 13.23 30.54
C THR A 238 -38.07 14.08 30.26
N MET A 239 -36.89 13.45 30.17
CA MET A 239 -35.65 14.16 29.80
C MET A 239 -35.71 14.73 28.38
N ARG A 240 -36.31 13.99 27.44
CA ARG A 240 -36.55 14.47 26.06
C ARG A 240 -37.42 15.72 26.00
N GLN A 241 -38.42 15.84 26.86
CA GLN A 241 -39.29 17.02 26.91
C GLN A 241 -38.58 18.26 27.45
N HIS A 242 -37.54 18.09 28.28
CA HIS A 242 -36.77 19.20 28.85
C HIS A 242 -35.57 19.63 27.99
N ALA A 243 -35.11 18.79 27.06
CA ALA A 243 -33.94 19.05 26.22
C ALA A 243 -34.26 19.67 24.84
N ARG A 244 -35.55 19.84 24.51
CA ARG A 244 -36.04 20.54 23.31
C ARG A 244 -36.29 22.01 23.62
#